data_AF-A0A815TK67-F1
#
_entry.id   AF-A0A815TK67-F1
#
_cell.length_a   1.000
_cell.length_b   1.000
_cell.length_c   1.000
_cell.angle_alpha   90.00
_cell.angle_beta   90.00
_cell.angle_gamma   90.00
#
_symmetry.space_group_name_H-M   'P 1'
#
loop_
_entity.id
_entity.type
_entity.pdbx_description
1 polymer ?
#
loop_
_entity_poly.entity_id
_entity_poly.type
_entity_poly.pdbx_seq_one_letter_code
_entity_poly.pdbx_strand_id
1 'polypeptide(L)'
;MIERQDNLLSTYVYHKPTDTGYRAVRICSSDLLLKKELDYYRKTFLDNGYPPNVIKKAMRKFELNKNIDRKQQTTNVDTIYISIPYYCNYSIALAKRIKMILDLPNKKIQFGFKSQTRISSLFNSTYRDKKKQNNNVIYQYNCLDCKGTYIGQTSRNVEQRKMEHKNAFKGTGQSRIAEHCIDNKHKNDWNHIILAFESNDTKRMIKESLLMDLIQRTNDRTVYSQKSYELNVFG
;
A
#
# COMPACT_ATOMS: atom_id res chain seq x y z
N MET A 1 21.30 35.43 -16.41
CA MET A 1 20.29 35.76 -15.38
C MET A 1 19.12 34.83 -15.57
N ILE A 2 18.95 33.86 -14.67
CA ILE A 2 17.69 33.12 -14.49
C ILE A 2 17.47 33.10 -12.98
N GLU A 3 16.63 34.01 -12.53
CA GLU A 3 16.18 34.13 -11.15
C GLU A 3 15.38 32.89 -10.77
N ARG A 4 15.77 32.24 -9.67
CA ARG A 4 14.88 31.29 -8.99
C ARG A 4 13.95 32.10 -8.11
N GLN A 5 12.68 32.17 -8.52
CA GLN A 5 11.59 32.62 -7.67
C GLN A 5 11.52 31.76 -6.42
N ASP A 6 11.64 32.43 -5.28
CA ASP A 6 11.21 31.95 -3.98
C ASP A 6 9.73 31.57 -4.04
N ASN A 7 9.44 30.29 -3.84
CA ASN A 7 8.08 29.85 -3.59
C ASN A 7 8.01 29.05 -2.29
N LEU A 8 7.46 29.76 -1.30
CA LEU A 8 7.03 29.33 0.01
C LEU A 8 6.14 28.08 -0.07
N LEU A 9 6.68 26.90 0.20
CA LEU A 9 5.97 25.74 0.74
C LEU A 9 7.02 24.82 1.37
N SER A 10 7.41 25.12 2.61
CA SER A 10 8.18 24.22 3.46
C SER A 10 7.35 22.97 3.74
N THR A 11 7.40 22.02 2.80
CA THR A 11 7.03 20.64 3.06
C THR A 11 8.15 20.09 3.93
N TYR A 12 7.85 19.89 5.23
CA TYR A 12 8.71 19.18 6.16
C TYR A 12 8.84 17.72 5.73
N VAL A 13 9.63 17.46 4.69
CA VAL A 13 10.03 16.12 4.31
C VAL A 13 11.14 15.73 5.28
N TYR A 14 10.78 14.93 6.29
CA TYR A 14 11.72 14.32 7.23
C TYR A 14 12.62 13.32 6.48
N HIS A 15 13.64 13.82 5.80
CA HIS A 15 14.66 12.99 5.17
C HIS A 15 15.63 12.48 6.24
N LYS A 16 15.77 11.16 6.33
CA LYS A 16 16.77 10.55 7.22
C LYS A 16 18.17 10.89 6.69
N PRO A 17 19.09 11.35 7.55
CA PRO A 17 20.44 11.75 7.14
C PRO A 17 21.21 10.70 6.33
N THR A 18 20.90 9.42 6.53
CA THR A 18 21.54 8.30 5.84
C THR A 18 21.12 8.14 4.37
N ASP A 19 19.84 8.39 4.05
CA ASP A 19 19.29 8.05 2.73
C ASP A 19 19.72 9.06 1.65
N THR A 20 19.69 10.34 2.00
CA THR A 20 20.06 11.43 1.10
C THR A 20 21.56 11.45 0.80
N GLY A 21 22.41 11.18 1.80
CA GLY A 21 23.85 11.18 1.60
C GLY A 21 24.37 10.01 0.74
N TYR A 22 23.74 8.83 0.77
CA TYR A 22 24.11 7.74 -0.15
C TYR A 22 23.74 8.05 -1.60
N ARG A 23 22.64 8.77 -1.83
CA ARG A 23 22.28 9.22 -3.18
C ARG A 23 23.29 10.23 -3.72
N ALA A 24 23.75 11.16 -2.89
CA ALA A 24 24.79 12.12 -3.27
C ALA A 24 26.10 11.42 -3.65
N VAL A 25 26.57 10.48 -2.82
CA VAL A 25 27.78 9.67 -3.12
C VAL A 25 27.67 8.92 -4.45
N ARG A 26 26.47 8.44 -4.81
CA ARG A 26 26.24 7.67 -6.04
C ARG A 26 26.10 8.52 -7.30
N ILE A 27 25.60 9.75 -7.17
CA ILE A 27 25.20 10.58 -8.33
C ILE A 27 26.27 11.63 -8.66
N CYS A 28 27.01 12.14 -7.66
CA CYS A 28 27.98 13.19 -7.88
C CYS A 28 29.17 12.69 -8.70
N SER A 29 29.38 13.31 -9.86
CA SER A 29 30.43 12.94 -10.81
C SER A 29 31.82 13.46 -10.45
N SER A 30 31.95 14.35 -9.45
CA SER A 30 33.24 14.88 -9.00
C SER A 30 33.29 15.05 -7.48
N ASP A 31 34.49 14.88 -6.92
CA ASP A 31 34.76 15.00 -5.49
C ASP A 31 34.45 16.38 -4.93
N LEU A 32 34.64 17.43 -5.73
CA LEU A 32 34.34 18.81 -5.35
C LEU A 32 32.83 19.04 -5.21
N LEU A 33 32.04 18.52 -6.15
CA LEU A 33 30.58 18.61 -6.12
C LEU A 33 29.99 17.81 -4.97
N LEU A 34 30.54 16.61 -4.71
CA LEU A 34 30.13 15.78 -3.59
C LEU A 34 30.38 16.47 -2.24
N LYS A 35 31.55 17.10 -2.06
CA LYS A 35 31.87 17.84 -0.83
C LYS A 35 30.88 18.99 -0.60
N LYS A 36 30.58 19.76 -1.66
CA LYS A 36 29.62 20.85 -1.61
C LYS A 36 28.20 20.37 -1.25
N GLU A 37 27.76 19.25 -1.81
CA GLU A 37 26.48 18.61 -1.49
C GLU A 37 26.44 18.09 -0.06
N LEU A 38 27.49 17.42 0.42
CA LEU A 38 27.57 16.93 1.81
C LEU A 38 27.57 18.08 2.83
N ASP A 39 28.22 19.19 2.53
CA ASP A 39 28.20 20.40 3.36
C ASP A 39 26.79 21.03 3.40
N TYR A 40 26.10 21.05 2.25
CA TYR A 40 24.70 21.48 2.17
C TYR A 40 23.78 20.59 3.04
N TYR A 41 23.91 19.26 2.95
CA TYR A 41 23.12 18.33 3.78
C TYR A 41 23.44 18.48 5.26
N ARG A 42 24.72 18.65 5.61
CA ARG A 42 25.13 18.87 6.99
C ARG A 42 24.44 20.09 7.58
N LYS A 43 24.43 21.22 6.84
CA LYS A 43 23.74 22.44 7.26
C LYS A 43 22.24 22.22 7.39
N THR A 44 21.62 21.65 6.37
CA THR A 44 20.17 21.36 6.35
C THR A 44 19.74 20.47 7.52
N PHE A 45 20.52 19.45 7.88
CA PHE A 45 20.19 18.59 9.02
C PHE A 45 20.40 19.27 10.38
N LEU A 46 21.37 20.17 10.50
CA LEU A 46 21.52 21.00 11.70
C LEU A 46 20.33 21.95 11.85
N ASP A 47 19.94 22.62 10.77
CA ASP A 47 18.80 23.54 10.74
C ASP A 47 17.48 22.80 11.05
N ASN A 48 17.38 21.52 10.68
CA ASN A 48 16.27 20.63 11.03
C ASN A 48 16.35 20.01 12.45
N GLY A 49 17.30 20.46 13.29
CA GLY A 49 17.37 20.08 14.71
C GLY A 49 17.95 18.68 14.99
N TYR A 50 18.65 18.07 14.03
CA TYR A 50 19.29 16.77 14.28
C TYR A 50 20.52 16.92 15.20
N PRO A 51 20.73 16.01 16.17
CA PRO A 51 21.90 16.07 17.05
C PRO A 51 23.22 15.99 16.25
N PRO A 52 24.22 16.85 16.52
CA PRO A 52 25.49 16.88 15.79
C PRO A 52 26.21 15.52 15.73
N ASN A 53 26.09 14.71 16.78
CA ASN A 53 26.69 13.38 16.86
C ASN A 53 26.06 12.38 15.85
N VAL A 54 24.76 12.51 15.58
CA VAL A 54 24.04 11.68 14.60
C VAL A 54 24.47 12.05 13.19
N ILE A 55 24.58 13.35 12.91
CA ILE A 55 25.03 13.88 11.61
C ILE A 55 26.49 13.45 11.36
N LYS A 56 27.39 13.65 12.34
CA LYS A 56 28.80 13.25 12.25
C LYS A 56 28.96 11.75 11.97
N LYS A 57 28.15 10.91 12.63
CA LYS A 57 28.13 9.46 12.41
C LYS A 57 27.63 9.08 11.01
N ALA A 58 26.65 9.81 10.47
CA ALA A 58 26.17 9.61 9.11
C ALA A 58 27.22 10.05 8.08
N MET A 59 27.83 11.22 8.24
CA MET A 59 28.86 11.75 7.33
C MET A 59 30.08 10.83 7.23
N ARG A 60 30.57 10.31 8.37
CA ARG A 60 31.68 9.36 8.40
C ARG A 60 31.39 8.08 7.60
N LYS A 61 30.13 7.61 7.55
CA LYS A 61 29.76 6.44 6.74
C LYS A 61 29.86 6.73 5.24
N PHE A 62 29.55 7.95 4.82
CA PHE A 62 29.66 8.35 3.41
C PHE A 62 31.12 8.45 2.97
N GLU A 63 31.98 9.01 3.82
CA GLU A 63 33.43 9.09 3.57
C GLU A 63 34.09 7.69 3.52
N LEU A 64 33.68 6.77 4.39
CA LEU A 64 34.21 5.40 4.41
C LEU A 64 33.75 4.58 3.19
N ASN A 65 32.51 4.77 2.72
CA ASN A 65 31.99 4.04 1.56
C ASN A 65 32.64 4.45 0.23
N LYS A 66 33.26 5.65 0.15
CA LYS A 66 34.06 6.07 -1.01
C LYS A 66 35.25 5.12 -1.29
N ASN A 67 35.74 4.43 -0.26
CA ASN A 67 36.91 3.55 -0.36
C ASN A 67 36.55 2.06 -0.63
N ILE A 68 35.27 1.71 -0.71
CA ILE A 68 34.84 0.30 -0.85
C ILE A 68 34.88 -0.17 -2.31
N ASP A 69 34.86 0.73 -3.29
CA ASP A 69 34.96 0.37 -4.72
C ASP A 69 36.36 -0.10 -5.16
N ARG A 70 37.35 -0.21 -4.25
CA ARG A 70 38.70 -0.72 -4.58
C ARG A 70 39.17 -1.98 -3.84
N LYS A 71 38.34 -2.60 -3.00
CA LYS A 71 38.67 -3.93 -2.45
C LYS A 71 37.43 -4.81 -2.36
N GLN A 72 37.11 -5.49 -3.46
CA GLN A 72 36.39 -6.76 -3.39
C GLN A 72 37.34 -7.90 -3.72
N GLN A 73 38.09 -8.32 -2.70
CA GLN A 73 38.35 -9.74 -2.51
C GLN A 73 37.62 -10.12 -1.23
N THR A 74 36.42 -10.67 -1.37
CA THR A 74 35.78 -11.40 -0.27
C THR A 74 35.17 -12.66 -0.83
N THR A 75 35.64 -13.78 -0.29
CA THR A 75 35.13 -15.15 -0.49
C THR A 75 33.61 -15.16 -0.63
N ASN A 76 33.12 -15.72 -1.75
CA ASN A 76 31.71 -15.94 -2.04
C ASN A 76 31.11 -16.91 -1.00
N VAL A 77 30.60 -16.37 0.12
CA VAL A 77 29.84 -17.14 1.10
C VAL A 77 28.37 -16.77 0.92
N ASP A 78 27.58 -17.70 0.40
CA ASP A 78 26.15 -17.51 0.20
C ASP A 78 25.46 -17.20 1.54
N THR A 79 24.82 -16.03 1.61
CA THR A 79 24.15 -15.57 2.83
C THR A 79 22.65 -15.85 2.75
N ILE A 80 22.13 -16.64 3.69
CA ILE A 80 20.70 -16.92 3.83
C ILE A 80 20.11 -15.93 4.84
N TYR A 81 19.07 -15.19 4.44
CA TYR A 81 18.36 -14.25 5.30
C TYR A 81 17.04 -14.84 5.82
N ILE A 82 16.90 -14.92 7.13
CA ILE A 82 15.69 -15.41 7.80
C ILE A 82 15.07 -14.27 8.60
N SER A 83 13.79 -13.97 8.36
CA SER A 83 13.06 -12.93 9.11
C SER A 83 12.16 -13.57 10.16
N ILE A 84 12.28 -13.15 11.42
CA ILE A 84 11.38 -13.59 12.51
C ILE A 84 10.77 -12.40 13.25
N PRO A 85 9.55 -12.54 13.81
CA PRO A 85 8.98 -11.53 14.69
C PRO A 85 9.84 -11.33 15.95
N TYR A 86 9.98 -10.09 16.42
CA TYR A 86 10.70 -9.77 17.65
C TYR A 86 9.79 -9.89 18.88
N TYR A 87 10.05 -10.89 19.72
CA TYR A 87 9.45 -11.13 21.02
C TYR A 87 10.56 -11.10 22.06
N CYS A 88 11.09 -9.89 22.31
CA CYS A 88 12.11 -9.66 23.32
C CYS A 88 13.27 -10.68 23.24
N ASN A 89 13.74 -11.17 24.39
CA ASN A 89 14.85 -12.11 24.47
C ASN A 89 14.52 -13.50 23.91
N TYR A 90 13.24 -13.88 23.82
CA TYR A 90 12.83 -15.17 23.28
C TYR A 90 13.17 -15.31 21.80
N SER A 91 12.92 -14.26 20.99
CA SER A 91 13.28 -14.30 19.56
C SER A 91 14.80 -14.35 19.34
N ILE A 92 15.58 -13.72 20.22
CA ILE A 92 17.05 -13.79 20.16
C ILE A 92 17.53 -15.21 20.51
N ALA A 93 16.99 -15.80 21.58
CA ALA A 93 17.32 -17.18 21.97
C ALA A 93 16.91 -18.19 20.89
N LEU A 94 15.75 -18.00 20.27
CA LEU A 94 15.28 -18.82 19.16
C LEU A 94 16.20 -18.72 17.93
N ALA A 95 16.55 -17.50 17.52
CA ALA A 95 17.49 -17.29 16.41
C ALA A 95 18.85 -17.96 16.67
N LYS A 96 19.36 -17.89 17.90
CA LYS A 96 20.60 -18.57 18.31
C LYS A 96 20.47 -20.09 18.21
N ARG A 97 19.38 -20.67 18.73
CA ARG A 97 19.13 -22.12 18.65
C ARG A 97 19.01 -22.60 17.21
N ILE A 98 18.25 -21.89 16.37
CA ILE A 98 18.11 -22.22 14.96
C ILE A 98 19.47 -22.12 14.26
N LYS A 99 20.28 -21.10 14.57
CA LYS A 99 21.63 -20.96 14.01
C LYS A 99 22.55 -22.12 14.40
N MET A 100 22.45 -22.62 15.64
CA MET A 100 23.22 -23.78 16.10
C MET A 100 22.80 -25.07 15.40
N ILE A 101 21.50 -25.25 15.15
CA ILE A 101 20.96 -26.45 14.48
C ILE A 101 21.30 -26.45 12.99
N LEU A 102 21.18 -25.29 12.34
CA LEU A 102 21.41 -25.10 10.90
C LEU A 102 22.87 -24.73 10.61
N ASP A 103 23.83 -25.31 11.32
CA ASP A 103 25.24 -25.06 11.05
C ASP A 103 25.62 -25.64 9.67
N LEU A 104 25.52 -24.80 8.65
CA LEU A 104 25.72 -25.17 7.26
C LEU A 104 27.13 -24.74 6.84
N PRO A 105 28.05 -25.68 6.55
CA PRO A 105 29.36 -25.33 6.04
C PRO A 105 29.20 -24.55 4.74
N ASN A 106 29.88 -23.41 4.64
CA ASN A 106 29.87 -22.48 3.49
C ASN A 106 28.61 -21.63 3.30
N LYS A 107 27.66 -21.60 4.26
CA LYS A 107 26.53 -20.66 4.22
C LYS A 107 26.43 -19.82 5.47
N LYS A 108 26.25 -18.50 5.29
CA LYS A 108 26.09 -17.56 6.40
C LYS A 108 24.61 -17.31 6.66
N ILE A 109 24.08 -17.77 7.78
CA ILE A 109 22.69 -17.48 8.16
C ILE A 109 22.64 -16.15 8.94
N GLN A 110 21.82 -15.22 8.46
CA GLN A 110 21.55 -13.93 9.11
C GLN A 110 20.07 -13.81 9.47
N PHE A 111 19.79 -13.43 10.72
CA PHE A 111 18.44 -13.22 11.21
C PHE A 111 18.08 -11.73 11.21
N GLY A 112 16.96 -11.39 10.57
CA GLY A 112 16.32 -10.08 10.65
C GLY A 112 15.12 -10.14 11.60
N PHE A 113 15.01 -9.15 12.50
CA PHE A 113 13.89 -9.06 13.42
C PHE A 113 12.84 -8.07 12.91
N LYS A 114 11.59 -8.51 12.80
CA LYS A 114 10.47 -7.66 12.38
C LYS A 114 9.57 -7.36 13.58
N SER A 115 9.13 -6.11 13.71
CA SER A 115 8.05 -5.77 14.63
C SER A 115 6.74 -6.40 14.14
N GLN A 116 5.99 -7.03 15.04
CA GLN A 116 4.69 -7.65 14.71
C GLN A 116 3.68 -6.59 14.25
N THR A 117 3.71 -5.43 14.90
CA THR A 117 2.90 -4.26 14.55
C THR A 117 3.83 -3.15 14.09
N ARG A 118 3.60 -2.62 12.89
CA ARG A 118 4.22 -1.34 12.52
C ARG A 118 3.50 -0.26 13.32
N ILE A 119 4.18 0.81 13.71
CA ILE A 119 3.51 1.95 14.36
C ILE A 119 2.33 2.44 13.49
N SER A 120 2.50 2.40 12.17
CA SER A 120 1.45 2.67 11.18
C SER A 120 0.26 1.71 11.17
N SER A 121 0.34 0.55 11.83
CA SER A 121 -0.79 -0.36 12.02
C SER A 121 -1.54 -0.11 13.33
N LEU A 122 -0.93 0.61 14.27
CA LEU A 122 -1.58 1.07 15.51
C LEU A 122 -2.35 2.38 15.28
N PHE A 123 -1.87 3.19 14.34
CA PHE A 123 -2.59 4.35 13.84
C PHE A 123 -3.38 3.96 12.60
N ASN A 124 -4.71 4.04 12.63
CA ASN A 124 -5.47 4.14 11.39
C ASN A 124 -4.90 5.32 10.61
N SER A 125 -4.51 5.15 9.35
CA SER A 125 -4.08 6.27 8.49
C SER A 125 -5.21 7.28 8.18
N THR A 126 -6.33 7.15 8.89
CA THR A 126 -7.58 7.84 8.69
C THR A 126 -8.18 8.29 10.04
N TYR A 127 -7.50 9.19 10.76
CA TYR A 127 -8.23 10.35 11.25
C TYR A 127 -8.30 11.36 10.10
N ARG A 128 -8.95 10.94 9.01
CA ARG A 128 -9.57 11.84 8.05
C ARG A 128 -11.01 11.87 8.51
N ASP A 129 -11.64 13.04 8.47
CA ASP A 129 -13.08 13.20 8.69
C ASP A 129 -13.83 12.02 8.07
N LYS A 130 -14.90 11.55 8.71
CA LYS A 130 -15.86 10.58 8.15
C LYS A 130 -16.55 11.16 6.91
N LYS A 131 -15.80 11.57 5.89
CA LYS A 131 -16.29 11.71 4.53
C LYS A 131 -16.78 10.33 4.15
N LYS A 132 -18.05 10.26 3.72
CA LYS A 132 -18.66 9.04 3.20
C LYS A 132 -17.64 8.37 2.27
N GLN A 133 -17.17 7.20 2.68
CA GLN A 133 -16.10 6.52 1.97
C GLN A 133 -16.71 5.93 0.70
N ASN A 134 -16.59 6.67 -0.40
CA ASN A 134 -17.25 6.35 -1.66
C ASN A 134 -16.41 5.44 -2.57
N ASN A 135 -15.20 5.07 -2.15
CA ASN A 135 -14.28 4.22 -2.90
C ASN A 135 -14.04 2.90 -2.16
N ASN A 136 -13.68 1.85 -2.88
CA ASN A 136 -13.44 0.51 -2.33
C ASN A 136 -14.65 -0.05 -1.57
N VAL A 137 -15.83 0.08 -2.18
CA VAL A 137 -17.12 -0.29 -1.58
C VAL A 137 -17.80 -1.40 -2.36
N ILE A 138 -18.57 -2.20 -1.63
CA ILE A 138 -19.64 -3.03 -2.17
C ILE A 138 -20.95 -2.25 -1.99
N TYR A 139 -21.70 -2.06 -3.06
CA TYR A 139 -22.91 -1.25 -3.10
C TYR A 139 -24.06 -2.02 -3.73
N GLN A 140 -25.27 -1.54 -3.47
CA GLN A 140 -26.52 -2.09 -3.97
C GLN A 140 -27.36 -1.03 -4.68
N TYR A 141 -28.03 -1.44 -5.76
CA TYR A 141 -29.13 -0.72 -6.39
C TYR A 141 -30.38 -1.60 -6.45
N ASN A 142 -31.55 -0.99 -6.29
CA ASN A 142 -32.84 -1.68 -6.34
C ASN A 142 -33.56 -1.36 -7.64
N CYS A 143 -34.20 -2.37 -8.22
CA CYS A 143 -35.20 -2.13 -9.24
C CYS A 143 -36.44 -1.51 -8.60
N LEU A 144 -37.09 -0.58 -9.31
CA LEU A 144 -38.34 0.05 -8.86
C LEU A 144 -39.57 -0.77 -9.23
N ASP A 145 -39.48 -1.59 -10.27
CA ASP A 145 -40.62 -2.31 -10.85
C ASP A 145 -40.64 -3.80 -10.50
N CYS A 146 -39.58 -4.34 -9.88
CA CYS A 146 -39.55 -5.73 -9.41
C CYS A 146 -38.69 -5.91 -8.16
N LYS A 147 -38.69 -7.12 -7.58
CA LYS A 147 -37.82 -7.50 -6.44
C LYS A 147 -36.34 -7.70 -6.84
N GLY A 148 -35.96 -7.27 -8.05
CA GLY A 148 -34.59 -7.32 -8.56
C GLY A 148 -33.66 -6.41 -7.77
N THR A 149 -32.49 -6.91 -7.41
CA THR A 149 -31.47 -6.16 -6.68
C THR A 149 -30.12 -6.40 -7.32
N TYR A 150 -29.48 -5.32 -7.77
CA TYR A 150 -28.11 -5.37 -8.24
C TYR A 150 -27.16 -5.14 -7.06
N ILE A 151 -26.16 -6.00 -6.91
CA ILE A 151 -25.03 -5.73 -6.04
C ILE A 151 -23.77 -5.72 -6.91
N GLY A 152 -22.89 -4.77 -6.65
CA GLY A 152 -21.62 -4.65 -7.32
C GLY A 152 -20.54 -4.10 -6.41
N GLN A 153 -19.30 -4.27 -6.82
CA GLN A 153 -18.14 -3.67 -6.14
C GLN A 153 -17.42 -2.63 -7.00
N THR A 154 -16.71 -1.71 -6.36
CA THR A 154 -15.82 -0.77 -7.03
C THR A 154 -14.64 -0.38 -6.15
N SER A 155 -13.43 -0.40 -6.73
CA SER A 155 -12.24 0.23 -6.13
C SER A 155 -12.26 1.75 -6.27
N ARG A 156 -12.92 2.26 -7.32
CA ARG A 156 -13.10 3.68 -7.64
C ARG A 156 -14.33 4.25 -6.92
N ASN A 157 -14.57 5.55 -7.11
CA ASN A 157 -15.73 6.23 -6.56
C ASN A 157 -17.06 5.65 -7.09
N VAL A 158 -17.99 5.35 -6.20
CA VAL A 158 -19.30 4.78 -6.50
C VAL A 158 -20.17 5.71 -7.37
N GLU A 159 -20.02 7.03 -7.27
CA GLU A 159 -20.73 7.98 -8.13
C GLU A 159 -20.21 7.95 -9.57
N GLN A 160 -18.91 7.71 -9.77
CA GLN A 160 -18.38 7.48 -11.11
C GLN A 160 -18.93 6.17 -11.69
N ARG A 161 -18.97 5.12 -10.87
CA ARG A 161 -19.54 3.83 -11.28
C ARG A 161 -21.04 3.93 -11.60
N LYS A 162 -21.78 4.76 -10.87
CA LYS A 162 -23.18 5.12 -11.17
C LYS A 162 -23.33 5.76 -12.55
N MET A 163 -22.44 6.70 -12.89
CA MET A 163 -22.47 7.35 -14.21
C MET A 163 -22.20 6.34 -15.34
N GLU A 164 -21.26 5.42 -15.14
CA GLU A 164 -20.99 4.34 -16.10
C GLU A 164 -22.21 3.46 -16.33
N HIS A 165 -22.93 3.09 -15.26
CA HIS A 165 -24.19 2.36 -15.39
C HIS A 165 -25.23 3.16 -16.17
N LYS A 166 -25.42 4.45 -15.86
CA LYS A 166 -26.34 5.33 -16.61
C LYS A 166 -25.95 5.51 -18.08
N ASN A 167 -24.67 5.49 -18.38
CA ASN A 167 -24.16 5.56 -19.75
C ASN A 167 -24.43 4.25 -20.50
N ALA A 168 -24.33 3.09 -19.84
CA ALA A 168 -24.72 1.80 -20.42
C ALA A 168 -26.21 1.77 -20.79
N PHE A 169 -27.09 2.39 -20.00
CA PHE A 169 -28.50 2.58 -20.37
C PHE A 169 -28.71 3.38 -21.66
N LYS A 170 -27.79 4.30 -21.97
CA LYS A 170 -27.83 5.11 -23.20
C LYS A 170 -27.15 4.41 -24.39
N GLY A 171 -26.77 3.15 -24.24
CA GLY A 171 -26.08 2.37 -25.28
C GLY A 171 -24.55 2.53 -25.30
N THR A 172 -23.95 3.14 -24.27
CA THR A 172 -22.49 3.29 -24.17
C THR A 172 -21.90 2.42 -23.06
N GLY A 173 -21.33 1.28 -23.45
CA GLY A 173 -20.78 0.27 -22.53
C GLY A 173 -21.79 -0.82 -22.14
N GLN A 174 -21.41 -1.67 -21.19
CA GLN A 174 -22.23 -2.79 -20.70
C GLN A 174 -22.40 -2.72 -19.19
N SER A 175 -23.61 -3.02 -18.72
CA SER A 175 -23.97 -3.09 -17.31
C SER A 175 -25.13 -4.04 -17.11
N ARG A 176 -25.01 -4.96 -16.15
CA ARG A 176 -26.13 -5.85 -15.80
C ARG A 176 -27.36 -5.09 -15.30
N ILE A 177 -27.18 -3.88 -14.73
CA ILE A 177 -28.32 -3.02 -14.35
C ILE A 177 -29.03 -2.53 -15.60
N ALA A 178 -28.27 -2.08 -16.60
CA ALA A 178 -28.81 -1.60 -17.86
C ALA A 178 -29.49 -2.73 -18.63
N GLU A 179 -28.84 -3.89 -18.76
CA GLU A 179 -29.43 -5.10 -19.37
C GLU A 179 -30.76 -5.48 -18.69
N HIS A 180 -30.77 -5.64 -17.36
CA HIS A 180 -31.98 -5.94 -16.61
C HIS A 180 -33.12 -4.97 -16.93
N CYS A 181 -32.84 -3.68 -16.94
CA CYS A 181 -33.89 -2.68 -17.13
C CYS A 181 -34.33 -2.52 -18.58
N ILE A 182 -33.42 -2.69 -19.55
CA ILE A 182 -33.75 -2.64 -20.98
C ILE A 182 -34.60 -3.86 -21.35
N ASP A 183 -34.15 -5.05 -20.98
CA ASP A 183 -34.80 -6.31 -21.37
C ASP A 183 -36.20 -6.45 -20.76
N ASN A 184 -36.35 -6.00 -19.51
CA ASN A 184 -37.62 -6.10 -18.78
C ASN A 184 -38.45 -4.80 -18.83
N LYS A 185 -37.97 -3.76 -19.51
CA LYS A 185 -38.59 -2.41 -19.53
C LYS A 185 -38.82 -1.81 -18.13
N HIS A 186 -37.88 -2.05 -17.22
CA HIS A 186 -37.93 -1.56 -15.85
C HIS A 186 -37.15 -0.24 -15.66
N LYS A 187 -37.38 0.39 -14.51
CA LYS A 187 -36.68 1.56 -13.98
C LYS A 187 -35.85 1.14 -12.78
N ASN A 188 -34.64 1.68 -12.71
CA ASN A 188 -33.73 1.46 -11.59
C ASN A 188 -33.76 2.64 -10.61
N ASP A 189 -33.74 2.35 -9.31
CA ASP A 189 -33.44 3.35 -8.29
C ASP A 189 -31.95 3.68 -8.33
N TRP A 190 -31.63 4.94 -8.59
CA TRP A 190 -30.27 5.43 -8.71
C TRP A 190 -29.67 5.89 -7.37
N ASN A 191 -30.36 5.63 -6.26
CA ASN A 191 -29.82 5.77 -4.92
C ASN A 191 -29.11 4.49 -4.51
N HIS A 192 -27.78 4.56 -4.40
CA HIS A 192 -26.99 3.42 -3.98
C HIS A 192 -27.04 3.27 -2.46
N ILE A 193 -27.03 2.03 -1.99
CA ILE A 193 -26.82 1.69 -0.59
C ILE A 193 -25.42 1.08 -0.46
N ILE A 194 -24.59 1.64 0.42
CA ILE A 194 -23.28 1.05 0.72
C ILE A 194 -23.49 -0.11 1.69
N LEU A 195 -23.15 -1.33 1.25
CA LEU A 195 -23.28 -2.53 2.07
C LEU A 195 -22.03 -2.77 2.91
N ALA A 196 -20.84 -2.52 2.34
CA ALA A 196 -19.58 -2.71 3.05
C ALA A 196 -18.42 -1.96 2.38
N PHE A 197 -17.38 -1.70 3.17
CA PHE A 197 -16.07 -1.26 2.70
C PHE A 197 -15.08 -2.43 2.73
N GLU A 198 -14.20 -2.49 1.73
CA GLU A 198 -13.04 -3.39 1.68
C GLU A 198 -12.02 -2.88 0.67
N SER A 199 -10.82 -2.50 1.12
CA SER A 199 -9.75 -1.97 0.26
C SER A 199 -9.09 -3.02 -0.63
N ASN A 200 -8.93 -4.25 -0.13
CA ASN A 200 -8.28 -5.33 -0.86
C ASN A 200 -9.23 -5.92 -1.92
N ASP A 201 -8.79 -6.00 -3.17
CA ASP A 201 -9.65 -6.41 -4.29
C ASP A 201 -10.17 -7.85 -4.14
N THR A 202 -9.30 -8.80 -3.80
CA THR A 202 -9.68 -10.21 -3.61
C THR A 202 -10.68 -10.36 -2.46
N LYS A 203 -10.43 -9.71 -1.32
CA LYS A 203 -11.37 -9.74 -0.19
C LYS A 203 -12.70 -9.08 -0.54
N ARG A 204 -12.67 -7.98 -1.30
CA ARG A 204 -13.87 -7.25 -1.72
C ARG A 204 -14.72 -8.10 -2.65
N MET A 205 -14.09 -8.84 -3.56
CA MET A 205 -14.76 -9.80 -4.45
C MET A 205 -15.42 -10.95 -3.67
N ILE A 206 -14.70 -11.56 -2.72
CA ILE A 206 -15.28 -12.61 -1.85
C ILE A 206 -16.46 -12.04 -1.04
N LYS A 207 -16.30 -10.84 -0.49
CA LYS A 207 -17.33 -10.17 0.32
C LYS A 207 -18.57 -9.80 -0.50
N GLU A 208 -18.38 -9.39 -1.76
CA GLU A 208 -19.48 -9.19 -2.72
C GLU A 208 -20.28 -10.49 -2.88
N SER A 209 -19.63 -11.61 -3.21
CA SER A 209 -20.30 -12.91 -3.36
C SER A 209 -21.07 -13.32 -2.10
N LEU A 210 -20.46 -13.19 -0.92
CA LEU A 210 -21.14 -13.52 0.34
C LEU A 210 -22.36 -12.62 0.62
N LEU A 211 -22.28 -11.33 0.26
CA LEU A 211 -23.41 -10.40 0.40
C LEU A 211 -24.53 -10.72 -0.59
N MET A 212 -24.20 -11.17 -1.79
CA MET A 212 -25.19 -11.66 -2.77
C MET A 212 -26.00 -12.80 -2.17
N ASP A 213 -25.31 -13.84 -1.67
CA ASP A 213 -25.94 -15.02 -1.09
C ASP A 213 -26.78 -14.67 0.14
N LEU A 214 -26.26 -13.79 1.00
CA LEU A 214 -26.96 -13.34 2.20
C LEU A 214 -28.27 -12.64 1.83
N ILE A 215 -28.22 -11.64 0.94
CA ILE A 215 -29.41 -10.84 0.58
C ILE A 215 -30.42 -11.68 -0.18
N GLN A 216 -29.96 -12.60 -1.04
CA GLN A 216 -30.84 -13.56 -1.74
C GLN A 216 -31.63 -14.42 -0.74
N ARG A 217 -31.01 -14.84 0.38
CA ARG A 217 -31.65 -15.65 1.42
C ARG A 217 -32.55 -14.84 2.35
N THR A 218 -32.15 -13.64 2.74
CA THR A 218 -32.84 -12.88 3.80
C THR A 218 -34.01 -12.04 3.29
N ASN A 219 -33.97 -11.60 2.03
CA ASN A 219 -34.89 -10.56 1.55
C ASN A 219 -35.86 -11.01 0.45
N ASP A 220 -35.88 -12.30 0.09
CA ASP A 220 -36.71 -12.84 -1.00
C ASP A 220 -36.61 -11.99 -2.29
N ARG A 221 -35.39 -11.53 -2.59
CA ARG A 221 -35.08 -10.66 -3.73
C ARG A 221 -34.27 -11.44 -4.74
N THR A 222 -34.47 -11.16 -6.03
CA THR A 222 -33.62 -11.72 -7.09
C THR A 222 -32.35 -10.88 -7.19
N VAL A 223 -31.22 -11.45 -6.82
CA VAL A 223 -29.94 -10.74 -6.76
C VAL A 223 -29.10 -11.04 -8.01
N TYR A 224 -28.51 -9.99 -8.60
CA TYR A 224 -27.65 -10.12 -9.78
C TYR A 224 -26.43 -9.18 -9.72
N SER A 225 -25.31 -9.59 -10.32
CA SER A 225 -24.03 -8.85 -10.33
C SER A 225 -23.40 -8.91 -11.72
N GLN A 226 -22.49 -7.98 -11.99
CA GLN A 226 -21.72 -7.93 -13.24
C GLN A 226 -20.51 -8.88 -13.26
N LYS A 227 -20.02 -9.31 -12.10
CA LYS A 227 -18.97 -10.32 -11.96
C LYS A 227 -19.31 -11.18 -10.74
N SER A 228 -19.85 -12.38 -10.97
CA SER A 228 -19.98 -13.38 -9.91
C SER A 228 -18.68 -14.16 -9.79
N TYR A 229 -18.00 -14.04 -8.65
CA TYR A 229 -16.98 -15.02 -8.27
C TYR A 229 -17.70 -16.24 -7.70
N GLU A 230 -17.55 -17.38 -8.37
CA GLU A 230 -18.08 -18.66 -7.90
C GLU A 230 -17.22 -19.15 -6.72
N LEU A 231 -17.82 -19.16 -5.52
CA LEU A 231 -17.19 -19.74 -4.35
C LEU A 231 -17.38 -21.26 -4.40
N ASN A 232 -16.42 -21.96 -5.01
CA ASN A 232 -16.33 -23.43 -4.91
C ASN A 232 -15.84 -23.81 -3.51
N VAL A 233 -16.72 -23.71 -2.50
CA VAL A 233 -16.37 -24.02 -1.10
C VAL A 233 -16.50 -25.52 -0.79
N PHE A 234 -17.00 -26.32 -1.73
CA PHE A 234 -17.06 -27.78 -1.59
C PHE A 234 -16.61 -28.42 -2.89
N GLY A 235 -15.41 -28.99 -2.87
CA GLY A 235 -14.84 -29.90 -3.87
C GLY A 235 -14.20 -31.07 -3.16
#